data_AF-A0A351XLK8-F1
#
_entry.id   AF-A0A351XLK8-F1
#
_cell.length_a   1.000
_cell.length_b   1.000
_cell.length_c   1.000
_cell.angle_alpha   90.00
_cell.angle_beta   90.00
_cell.angle_gamma   90.00
#
_symmetry.space_group_name_H-M   'P 1'
#
loop_
_entity.id
_entity.type
_entity.pdbx_description
1 polymer ?
#
loop_
_entity_poly.entity_id
_entity_poly.type
_entity_poly.pdbx_seq_one_letter_code
_entity_poly.pdbx_strand_id
1 'polypeptide(L)'
;YDIISAFIKSMRGSDPDAAIYYLAKMLYAGEDIRFIARRIMICAAEDVSNADPQALVIAASAAQAVERVGMPESQIILAQAVSYVASAPKSNSAVNA
;
A
#
# COMPACT_ATOMS: atom_id res chain seq x y z
N TYR A 1 5.94 -13.73 -6.31
CA TYR A 1 4.80 -13.97 -5.41
C TYR A 1 5.15 -13.79 -3.94
N ASP A 2 6.29 -14.29 -3.45
CA ASP A 2 6.63 -14.21 -2.02
C ASP A 2 6.83 -12.77 -1.52
N ILE A 3 7.49 -11.91 -2.30
CA ILE A 3 7.77 -10.52 -1.90
C ILE A 3 6.49 -9.70 -1.77
N ILE A 4 5.58 -9.78 -2.76
CA ILE A 4 4.31 -9.04 -2.68
C ILE A 4 3.42 -9.57 -1.54
N SER A 5 3.49 -10.87 -1.25
CA SER A 5 2.80 -11.44 -0.10
C SER A 5 3.34 -10.89 1.21
N ALA A 6 4.68 -10.80 1.33
CA ALA A 6 5.33 -10.24 2.50
C ALA A 6 4.99 -8.75 2.68
N PHE A 7 5.01 -7.96 1.60
CA PHE A 7 4.61 -6.56 1.57
C PHE A 7 3.20 -6.31 2.12
N ILE A 8 2.23 -7.12 1.71
CA ILE A 8 0.84 -6.98 2.17
C ILE A 8 0.72 -7.42 3.63
N LYS A 9 1.38 -8.52 4.01
CA LYS A 9 1.40 -8.99 5.39
C LYS A 9 2.03 -7.97 6.33
N SER A 10 3.07 -7.25 5.92
CA SER A 10 3.65 -6.17 6.73
C SER A 10 2.68 -5.00 6.89
N MET A 11 1.99 -4.56 5.83
CA MET A 11 0.97 -3.50 5.96
C MET A 11 -0.17 -3.93 6.89
N ARG A 12 -0.71 -5.14 6.71
CA ARG A 12 -1.75 -5.73 7.57
C ARG A 12 -1.29 -5.87 9.03
N GLY A 13 -0.05 -6.33 9.23
CA GLY A 13 0.58 -6.51 10.53
C GLY A 13 0.95 -5.22 11.25
N SER A 14 0.67 -4.06 10.64
CA SER A 14 1.04 -2.74 11.16
C SER A 14 2.54 -2.55 11.37
N ASP A 15 3.34 -3.08 10.45
CA ASP A 15 4.79 -2.92 10.40
C ASP A 15 5.18 -2.03 9.19
N PRO A 16 5.21 -0.69 9.38
CA PRO A 16 5.52 0.25 8.30
C PRO A 16 6.96 0.09 7.80
N ASP A 17 7.92 -0.21 8.68
CA ASP A 17 9.33 -0.35 8.31
C ASP A 17 9.53 -1.57 7.38
N ALA A 18 8.95 -2.72 7.74
CA ALA A 18 8.99 -3.90 6.88
C ALA A 18 8.23 -3.66 5.56
N ALA A 19 7.11 -2.94 5.59
CA ALA A 19 6.36 -2.62 4.37
C ALA A 19 7.17 -1.74 3.41
N ILE A 20 7.89 -0.74 3.91
CA ILE A 20 8.81 0.08 3.11
C ILE A 20 9.99 -0.75 2.59
N TYR A 21 10.55 -1.66 3.39
CA TYR A 21 11.60 -2.56 2.93
C TYR A 21 11.16 -3.43 1.75
N TYR A 22 9.97 -4.05 1.83
CA TYR A 22 9.45 -4.86 0.72
C TYR A 22 9.05 -4.01 -0.49
N LEU A 23 8.54 -2.79 -0.28
CA LEU A 23 8.34 -1.82 -1.36
C LEU A 23 9.64 -1.55 -2.12
N ALA A 24 10.72 -1.22 -1.40
CA ALA A 24 12.02 -0.94 -2.00
C ALA A 24 12.54 -2.15 -2.80
N LYS A 25 12.38 -3.37 -2.27
CA LYS A 25 12.72 -4.60 -3.00
C LYS A 25 11.93 -4.78 -4.29
N MET A 26 10.62 -4.53 -4.28
CA MET A 26 9.80 -4.63 -5.49
C MET A 26 10.21 -3.59 -6.54
N LEU A 27 10.42 -2.33 -6.12
CA LEU A 27 10.86 -1.27 -7.02
C LEU A 27 12.23 -1.58 -7.64
N TYR A 28 13.18 -2.09 -6.83
CA TYR A 28 14.49 -2.51 -7.32
C TYR A 28 14.41 -3.69 -8.31
N ALA A 29 13.47 -4.62 -8.09
CA ALA A 29 13.21 -5.74 -8.98
C ALA A 29 12.48 -5.35 -10.28
N GLY A 30 12.11 -4.07 -10.44
CA GLY A 30 11.41 -3.58 -11.64
C GLY A 30 9.93 -3.91 -11.69
N GLU A 31 9.29 -4.18 -10.54
CA GLU A 31 7.84 -4.38 -10.48
C GLU A 31 7.09 -3.12 -10.92
N ASP A 32 5.97 -3.32 -11.63
CA ASP A 32 5.15 -2.21 -12.12
C ASP A 32 4.57 -1.41 -10.94
N ILE A 33 4.84 -0.11 -10.93
CA ILE A 33 4.32 0.84 -9.93
C ILE A 33 2.78 0.82 -9.86
N ARG A 34 2.10 0.57 -10.98
CA ARG A 34 0.63 0.43 -11.00
C ARG A 34 0.19 -0.84 -10.30
N PHE A 35 0.96 -1.92 -10.43
CA PHE A 35 0.70 -3.15 -9.71
C PHE A 35 0.83 -2.94 -8.20
N ILE A 36 1.91 -2.31 -7.75
CA ILE A 36 2.12 -1.99 -6.33
C ILE A 36 0.99 -1.11 -5.79
N ALA A 37 0.63 -0.03 -6.50
CA ALA A 37 -0.45 0.88 -6.11
C ALA A 37 -1.80 0.16 -5.96
N ARG A 38 -2.14 -0.77 -6.87
CA ARG A 38 -3.34 -1.61 -6.75
C ARG A 38 -3.35 -2.45 -5.47
N ARG A 39 -2.20 -2.98 -5.05
CA ARG A 39 -2.10 -3.79 -3.83
C ARG A 39 -2.25 -2.95 -2.57
N ILE A 40 -1.80 -1.69 -2.58
CA ILE A 40 -2.04 -0.73 -1.49
C ILE A 40 -3.54 -0.41 -1.37
N MET A 41 -4.22 -0.11 -2.49
CA MET A 41 -5.67 0.17 -2.48
C MET A 41 -6.49 -1.01 -1.93
N ILE A 42 -6.14 -2.24 -2.32
CA ILE A 42 -6.81 -3.45 -1.80
C ILE A 42 -6.60 -3.57 -0.29
N CYS A 43 -5.37 -3.40 0.20
CA CYS A 43 -5.09 -3.49 1.64
C CYS A 43 -5.80 -2.37 2.43
N ALA A 44 -5.91 -1.16 1.89
CA ALA A 44 -6.67 -0.09 2.50
C ALA A 44 -8.16 -0.43 2.66
N ALA A 45 -8.78 -1.05 1.65
CA ALA A 45 -10.18 -1.47 1.71
C ALA A 45 -10.42 -2.72 2.59
N GLU A 46 -9.51 -3.69 2.51
CA GLU A 46 -9.62 -5.02 3.15
C GLU A 46 -9.22 -4.99 4.63
N ASP A 47 -8.09 -4.37 4.96
CA ASP A 47 -7.42 -4.51 6.25
C ASP A 47 -7.54 -3.26 7.14
N VAL A 48 -7.81 -2.08 6.56
CA VAL A 48 -8.13 -0.85 7.31
C VAL A 48 -9.63 -0.61 7.33
N SER A 49 -10.27 -0.69 6.16
CA SER A 49 -11.74 -0.67 6.04
C SER A 49 -12.36 0.55 6.73
N ASN A 50 -13.48 0.36 7.44
CA ASN A 50 -14.20 1.41 8.16
C ASN A 50 -13.51 1.86 9.46
N ALA A 51 -12.37 1.26 9.86
CA ALA A 51 -11.61 1.79 10.99
C ALA A 51 -10.96 3.13 10.65
N ASP A 52 -10.56 3.31 9.39
CA ASP A 52 -10.18 4.61 8.84
C ASP A 52 -10.49 4.68 7.33
N PRO A 53 -11.69 5.16 6.95
CA PRO A 53 -12.07 5.28 5.54
C PRO A 53 -11.15 6.17 4.69
N GLN A 54 -10.37 7.07 5.30
CA GLN A 54 -9.44 7.92 4.54
C GLN A 54 -8.30 7.13 3.91
N ALA A 55 -7.97 5.94 4.44
CA ALA A 55 -6.92 5.08 3.87
C ALA A 55 -7.18 4.75 2.39
N LEU A 56 -8.42 4.46 2.01
CA LEU A 56 -8.77 4.17 0.62
C LEU A 56 -8.66 5.41 -0.26
N VAL A 57 -9.07 6.58 0.25
CA VAL A 57 -8.97 7.85 -0.48
C VAL A 57 -7.52 8.20 -0.77
N ILE A 58 -6.65 8.08 0.25
CA ILE A 58 -5.21 8.32 0.13
C ILE A 58 -4.58 7.32 -0.85
N ALA A 59 -4.89 6.02 -0.73
CA ALA A 59 -4.36 5.00 -1.63
C ALA A 59 -4.79 5.21 -3.09
N ALA A 60 -6.05 5.61 -3.32
CA ALA A 60 -6.56 5.91 -4.66
C ALA A 60 -5.91 7.17 -5.26
N SER A 61 -5.75 8.22 -4.44
CA SER A 61 -5.04 9.44 -4.84
C SER A 61 -3.58 9.14 -5.19
N ALA A 62 -2.90 8.33 -4.37
CA ALA A 62 -1.54 7.87 -4.63
C ALA A 62 -1.43 7.07 -5.93
N ALA A 63 -2.37 6.16 -6.21
CA ALA A 63 -2.38 5.39 -7.46
C ALA A 63 -2.46 6.29 -8.70
N GLN A 64 -3.35 7.30 -8.68
CA GLN A 64 -3.44 8.28 -9.77
C GLN A 64 -2.18 9.14 -9.89
N ALA A 65 -1.61 9.56 -8.76
CA ALA A 65 -0.41 10.39 -8.76
C ALA A 65 0.81 9.61 -9.30
N VAL A 66 0.96 8.34 -8.94
CA VAL A 66 2.02 7.45 -9.43
C VAL A 66 1.97 7.28 -10.95
N GLU A 67 0.77 7.15 -11.53
CA GLU A 67 0.63 7.07 -13.00
C GLU A 67 1.00 8.37 -13.72
N ARG A 68 0.72 9.52 -13.10
CA ARG A 68 1.03 10.84 -13.67
C ARG A 68 2.50 11.21 -13.54
N VAL A 69 3.13 10.81 -12.43
CA VAL A 69 4.50 11.20 -12.08
C VAL A 69 5.51 10.23 -12.68
N GLY A 70 5.27 8.92 -12.60
CA GLY A 70 6.22 7.90 -13.05
C GLY A 70 7.44 7.74 -12.14
N MET A 71 8.36 6.86 -12.52
CA MET A 71 9.62 6.63 -11.79
C MET A 71 10.70 7.62 -12.25
N PRO A 72 11.61 8.05 -11.35
CA PRO A 72 11.83 7.55 -9.98
C PRO A 72 10.98 8.18 -8.87
N GLU A 73 10.32 9.32 -9.09
CA GLU A 73 9.68 10.10 -8.02
C GLU A 73 8.46 9.39 -7.40
N SER A 74 7.80 8.49 -8.15
CA SER A 74 6.68 7.69 -7.65
C SER A 74 7.00 6.85 -6.42
N GLN A 75 8.28 6.53 -6.16
CA GLN A 75 8.69 5.81 -4.96
C GLN A 75 8.28 6.54 -3.67
N ILE A 76 8.31 7.89 -3.68
CA ILE A 76 7.99 8.73 -2.52
C ILE A 76 6.48 8.67 -2.26
N ILE A 77 5.69 8.75 -3.31
CA ILE A 77 4.22 8.70 -3.25
C ILE A 77 3.76 7.33 -2.75
N LEU A 78 4.35 6.26 -3.28
CA LEU A 78 4.08 4.89 -2.82
C LEU A 78 4.50 4.72 -1.35
N ALA A 79 5.67 5.22 -0.95
CA ALA A 79 6.14 5.12 0.43
C ALA A 79 5.21 5.84 1.41
N GLN A 80 4.70 7.02 1.06
CA GLN A 80 3.71 7.75 1.87
C GLN A 80 2.43 6.92 2.05
N ALA A 81 1.87 6.41 0.96
CA ALA A 81 0.64 5.63 1.01
C ALA A 81 0.80 4.32 1.81
N VAL A 82 1.93 3.61 1.62
CA VAL A 82 2.27 2.40 2.38
C VAL A 82 2.37 2.69 3.87
N SER A 83 3.11 3.74 4.25
CA SER A 83 3.30 4.09 5.66
C SER A 83 1.98 4.45 6.33
N TYR A 84 1.10 5.16 5.61
CA TYR A 84 -0.24 5.49 6.09
C TYR A 84 -1.07 4.23 6.33
N VAL A 85 -1.20 3.37 5.32
CA VAL A 85 -2.02 2.14 5.41
C VAL A 85 -1.47 1.18 6.47
N ALA A 86 -0.15 1.05 6.57
CA ALA A 86 0.49 0.24 7.60
C ALA A 86 0.23 0.78 9.01
N SER A 87 0.22 2.10 9.20
CA SER A 87 0.03 2.72 10.53
C SER A 87 -1.44 2.93 10.92
N ALA A 88 -2.37 2.84 9.96
CA ALA A 88 -3.80 3.04 10.21
C ALA A 88 -4.41 1.95 11.11
N PRO A 89 -5.48 2.26 11.87
CA PRO A 89 -6.20 1.26 12.65
C PRO A 89 -6.77 0.17 11.72
N LYS A 90 -6.72 -1.09 12.16
CA LYS A 90 -7.09 -2.24 11.32
C LYS A 90 -8.51 -2.70 11.60
N SER A 91 -9.23 -3.02 10.53
CA SER A 91 -10.53 -3.69 10.58
C SER A 91 -10.76 -4.44 9.28
N ASN A 92 -11.31 -5.65 9.38
CA ASN A 92 -11.75 -6.45 8.23
C ASN A 92 -13.29 -6.53 8.12
N SER A 93 -13.99 -5.63 8.82
CA SER A 93 -15.45 -5.65 8.92
C SER A 93 -16.16 -5.53 7.58
N ALA A 94 -15.63 -4.79 6.60
CA ALA A 94 -16.29 -4.67 5.29
C ALA A 94 -16.17 -5.93 4.42
N VAL A 95 -15.22 -6.82 4.70
CA VAL A 95 -15.01 -8.07 3.93
C VAL A 95 -15.70 -9.25 4.60
N ASN A 96 -15.84 -9.21 5.93
CA ASN A 96 -16.51 -10.24 6.72
C ASN A 96 -17.98 -9.90 7.09
N ALA A 97 -18.56 -8.87 6.46
CA ALA A 97 -19.94 -8.44 6.68
C ALA A 97 -20.98 -9.38 6.06
#